data_AF-M5NYH8-F1
#
_entry.id   AF-M5NYH8-F1
#
_cell.length_a   1.000
_cell.length_b   1.000
_cell.length_c   1.000
_cell.angle_alpha   90.00
_cell.angle_beta   90.00
_cell.angle_gamma   90.00
#
_symmetry.space_group_name_H-M   'P 1'
#
loop_
_entity.id
_entity.type
_entity.pdbx_description
1 polymer ?
#
loop_
_entity_poly.entity_id
_entity_poly.type
_entity_poly.pdbx_seq_one_letter_code
_entity_poly.pdbx_strand_id
1 'polypeptide(L)' 'MYKVDEKVIVNHSGERATVKTVDERYHQVEVQYEDGSYEVEVLGFHKVRKEVD' A
#
# COMPACT_ATOMS: atom_id res chain seq x y z
N MET A 1 -1.63 0.23 12.17
CA MET A 1 -2.35 -0.77 11.37
C MET A 1 -2.95 -0.09 10.14
N TYR A 2 -2.84 -0.72 8.97
CA TYR A 2 -3.39 -0.19 7.72
C TYR A 2 -4.88 -0.52 7.58
N LYS A 3 -5.61 0.23 6.77
CA LYS A 3 -7.02 -0.03 6.43
C LYS A 3 -7.20 -0.11 4.92
N VAL A 4 -8.22 -0.84 4.47
CA VAL A 4 -8.66 -0.80 3.08
C VAL A 4 -9.05 0.64 2.70
N ASP A 5 -8.74 1.02 1.47
CA ASP A 5 -8.86 2.37 0.89
C ASP A 5 -7.99 3.46 1.54
N GLU A 6 -7.05 3.07 2.43
CA GLU A 6 -6.06 4.00 2.97
C GLU A 6 -4.99 4.33 1.91
N LYS A 7 -4.66 5.63 1.79
CA LYS A 7 -3.57 6.11 0.94
C LYS A 7 -2.22 5.91 1.63
N VAL A 8 -1.29 5.34 0.88
CA VAL A 8 0.06 5.01 1.35
C VAL A 8 1.10 5.42 0.31
N ILE A 9 2.33 5.58 0.79
CA ILE A 9 3.51 5.80 -0.04
C ILE A 9 4.36 4.53 0.03
N VAL A 10 4.74 3.99 -1.12
CA VAL A 10 5.69 2.88 -1.22
C VAL A 10 7.10 3.43 -0.97
N ASN A 11 7.79 2.91 0.04
CA ASN A 11 9.04 3.48 0.54
C ASN A 11 10.18 3.46 -0.49
N HIS A 12 10.22 2.43 -1.36
CA HIS A 12 11.29 2.28 -2.34
C HIS A 12 11.13 3.21 -3.54
N SER A 13 9.93 3.25 -4.15
CA SER A 13 9.67 4.06 -5.34
C SER A 13 9.21 5.49 -5.02
N GLY A 14 8.69 5.72 -3.81
CA GLY A 14 8.05 6.99 -3.44
C GLY A 14 6.65 7.15 -4.06
N GLU A 15 6.15 6.13 -4.75
CA GLU A 15 4.86 6.20 -5.43
C GLU A 15 3.69 6.12 -4.46
N ARG A 16 2.60 6.78 -4.86
CA ARG A 16 1.33 6.75 -4.14
C ARG A 16 0.53 5.54 -4.57
N ALA A 17 -0.05 4.88 -3.59
CA ALA A 17 -0.92 3.74 -3.80
C ALA A 17 -2.07 3.73 -2.79
N THR A 18 -3.12 3.00 -3.13
CA THR A 18 -4.30 2.79 -2.28
C THR A 18 -4.34 1.34 -1.82
N VAL A 19 -4.50 1.10 -0.52
CA VAL A 19 -4.63 -0.25 0.04
C VAL A 19 -5.94 -0.90 -0.41
N LYS A 20 -5.87 -2.10 -0.95
CA LYS A 20 -7.03 -2.91 -1.37
C LYS A 20 -7.33 -4.03 -0.39
N THR A 21 -6.29 -4.66 0.15
CA THR A 21 -6.40 -5.76 1.11
C THR A 21 -5.39 -5.58 2.22
N VAL A 22 -5.73 -6.01 3.43
CA VAL A 22 -4.82 -6.08 4.57
C VAL A 22 -4.78 -7.51 5.07
N ASP A 23 -3.59 -8.12 5.03
CA ASP A 23 -3.33 -9.42 5.63
C ASP A 23 -2.49 -9.21 6.90
N GLU A 24 -3.15 -9.25 8.06
CA GLU A 24 -2.48 -9.11 9.35
C GLU A 24 -1.66 -10.33 9.74
N ARG A 25 -2.02 -11.53 9.25
CA ARG A 25 -1.31 -12.76 9.58
C ARG A 25 0.11 -12.74 9.02
N TYR A 26 0.28 -12.19 7.82
CA TYR A 26 1.59 -12.06 7.17
C TYR A 26 2.16 -10.64 7.21
N HIS A 27 1.47 -9.69 7.85
CA HIS A 27 1.83 -8.28 7.91
C HIS A 27 2.06 -7.68 6.51
N GLN A 28 1.11 -7.92 5.61
CA GLN A 28 1.14 -7.50 4.21
C GLN A 28 -0.09 -6.66 3.85
N VAL A 29 0.10 -5.71 2.94
CA VAL A 29 -0.97 -5.00 2.26
C VAL A 29 -0.88 -5.28 0.77
N GLU A 30 -2.03 -5.40 0.14
CA GLU A 30 -2.14 -5.32 -1.31
C GLU A 30 -2.48 -3.88 -1.67
N VAL A 31 -1.74 -3.29 -2.61
CA VAL A 31 -1.91 -1.89 -3.00
C VAL A 31 -2.13 -1.75 -4.49
N GLN A 32 -2.89 -0.74 -4.89
CA GLN A 32 -3.06 -0.31 -6.28
C GLN A 32 -2.42 1.06 -6.45
N TYR A 33 -1.49 1.19 -7.39
CA TYR A 33 -0.81 2.45 -7.68
C TYR A 33 -1.74 3.47 -8.33
N GLU A 34 -1.52 4.76 -8.04
CA GLU A 34 -2.28 5.87 -8.64
C GLU A 34 -1.80 6.25 -10.05
N ASP A 35 -0.71 5.64 -10.53
CA ASP A 35 -0.09 5.90 -11.83
C ASP A 35 -0.91 5.36 -13.03
N GLY A 36 -2.04 4.70 -12.75
CA GLY A 36 -2.92 4.11 -13.75
C GLY A 36 -2.57 2.67 -14.12
N SER A 37 -1.59 2.05 -13.44
CA SER A 37 -1.39 0.61 -13.54
C SER A 37 -2.60 -0.14 -12.95
N TYR A 38 -3.04 -1.18 -13.66
CA TYR A 38 -4.09 -2.09 -13.19
C TYR A 38 -3.52 -3.20 -12.28
N GLU A 39 -2.21 -3.19 -12.07
CA GLU A 39 -1.53 -4.20 -11.27
C GLU A 39 -1.64 -3.85 -9.78
N VAL A 40 -1.99 -4.87 -9.00
CA VAL A 40 -2.00 -4.84 -7.55
C VAL A 40 -0.71 -5.49 -7.05
N GLU A 41 -0.01 -4.84 -6.14
CA GLU A 41 1.23 -5.36 -5.57
C GLU A 41 1.04 -5.72 -4.10
N VAL A 42 1.56 -6.87 -3.69
CA VAL A 42 1.58 -7.31 -2.29
C VAL A 42 2.89 -6.86 -1.62
N LEU A 43 2.77 -5.97 -0.65
CA LEU A 43 3.89 -5.34 0.05
C LEU A 43 3.81 -5.64 1.55
N GLY A 44 4.95 -5.93 2.17
CA GLY A 44 5.04 -5.98 3.63
C GLY A 44 4.80 -4.60 4.24
N PHE A 45 4.24 -4.55 5.47
CA PHE A 45 3.96 -3.29 6.18
C PHE A 45 5.19 -2.36 6.28
N HIS A 46 6.40 -2.92 6.40
CA HIS A 46 7.65 -2.14 6.47
C HIS A 46 8.05 -1.47 5.14
N LYS A 47 7.44 -1.85 4.02
CA LYS A 47 7.70 -1.28 2.69
C LYS A 47 6.77 -0.11 2.35
N VAL A 48 5.78 0.16 3.17
CA VAL A 48 4.82 1.25 2.95
C VAL A 48 4.76 2.15 4.17
N ARG A 49 4.45 3.43 3.98
CA ARG A 49 4.13 4.36 5.06
C ARG A 49 2.82 5.07 4.77
N LYS A 50 2.11 5.47 5.81
CA LYS A 50 0.89 6.27 5.65
C LYS A 50 1.26 7.61 5.03
N GLU A 51 0.45 8.08 4.09
CA GLU A 51 0.49 9.47 3.70
C GLU A 51 -0.10 10.28 4.86
N VAL A 52 0.70 11.19 5.42
CA VAL A 52 0.25 12.13 6.46
C VAL A 52 0.13 13.47 5.77
N ASP A 53 -1.09 14.02 5.72
CA ASP A 53 -1.36 15.39 5.28
C ASP A 53 -0.56 16.41 6.10
#